data_AF-A0AAV2NRK6-F1
#
_entry.id   AF-A0AAV2NRK6-F1
#
_cell.length_a   1.000
_cell.length_b   1.000
_cell.length_c   1.000
_cell.angle_alpha   90.00
_cell.angle_beta   90.00
_cell.angle_gamma   90.00
#
_symmetry.space_group_name_H-M   'P 1'
#
loop_
_entity.id
_entity.type
_entity.pdbx_description
1 polymer ?
#
loop_
_entity_poly.entity_id
_entity_poly.type
_entity_poly.pdbx_seq_one_letter_code
_entity_poly.pdbx_strand_id
1 'polypeptide(L)'
;MTKKILKRKQKVEEKEVEKEDEPKKIMSDEPAAKKIKWVNKQRVLIFATRGINHRHRHLMDDLKKLMPHHRPECKMERTKNLQVVNEMCGMRNCNKAILFEGRKKFDLYVWFANVPTGPSAKFLIENIYTMGELKMTGNCLKGSRPLLSFDENFTTHAHYSLLKELLTQIFGVPNHHPKSQPFFDHVYTFSILDNRIWFRNFQILTEDGGLAEIGPRFVLNPVKIFAGSFGNDTLWDNPHYISPAKYRQSLTKKAANKYINRVEQKMAQEANKPHESYALNPIDEIFKGDLLEKAKEIEEKLEAFDKSENVEKITKKNKEYILKSGS
;
A
#
# COMPACT_ATOMS: atom_id res chain seq x y z
N MET A 1 31.51 87.02 38.05
CA MET A 1 30.10 86.81 37.67
C MET A 1 29.91 85.37 37.22
N THR A 2 29.36 84.53 38.09
CA THR A 2 29.16 83.09 37.90
C THR A 2 27.93 82.82 37.01
N LYS A 3 28.14 82.28 35.80
CA LYS A 3 27.06 81.91 34.87
C LYS A 3 26.41 80.60 35.33
N LYS A 4 25.15 80.69 35.78
CA LYS A 4 24.27 79.56 36.09
C LYS A 4 23.94 78.78 34.80
N ILE A 5 24.28 77.50 34.76
CA ILE A 5 23.85 76.57 33.70
C ILE A 5 22.51 75.95 34.15
N LEU A 6 21.44 76.31 33.45
CA LEU A 6 20.09 75.76 33.64
C LEU A 6 20.02 74.33 33.11
N LYS A 7 19.80 73.35 33.99
CA LYS A 7 19.49 71.96 33.61
C LYS A 7 18.05 71.87 33.10
N ARG A 8 17.89 71.64 31.79
CA ARG A 8 16.61 71.30 31.15
C ARG A 8 16.32 69.82 31.42
N LYS A 9 15.28 69.50 32.20
CA LYS A 9 14.81 68.12 32.41
C LYS A 9 14.17 67.60 31.12
N GLN A 10 14.81 66.63 30.49
CA GLN A 10 14.23 65.83 29.41
C GLN A 10 13.54 64.62 30.05
N LYS A 11 12.22 64.50 29.89
CA LYS A 11 11.46 63.30 30.26
C LYS A 11 11.83 62.21 29.25
N VAL A 12 12.55 61.20 29.69
CA VAL A 12 12.75 59.95 28.95
C VAL A 12 11.69 58.99 29.48
N GLU A 13 10.80 58.55 28.62
CA GLU A 13 9.87 57.46 28.90
C GLU A 13 10.68 56.16 28.97
N GLU A 14 10.77 55.59 30.16
CA GLU A 14 11.34 54.26 30.38
C GLU A 14 10.32 53.23 29.86
N LYS A 15 10.63 52.60 28.72
CA LYS A 15 10.01 51.35 28.31
C LYS A 15 10.45 50.26 29.30
N GLU A 16 9.49 49.65 29.98
CA GLU A 16 9.70 48.46 30.79
C GLU A 16 10.28 47.34 29.92
N VAL A 17 11.54 47.00 30.16
CA VAL A 17 12.15 45.76 29.67
C VAL A 17 11.82 44.70 30.71
N GLU A 18 10.92 43.78 30.36
CA GLU A 18 10.68 42.56 31.12
C GLU A 18 12.01 41.84 31.33
N LYS A 19 12.42 41.72 32.60
CA LYS A 19 13.61 40.98 32.98
C LYS A 19 13.38 39.50 32.76
N GLU A 20 14.18 38.92 31.89
CA GLU A 20 14.38 37.49 31.75
C GLU A 20 14.59 36.84 33.13
N ASP A 21 13.90 35.72 33.36
CA ASP A 21 13.91 34.93 34.58
C ASP A 21 15.34 34.55 35.01
N GLU A 22 15.85 35.16 36.08
CA GLU A 22 17.04 34.67 36.76
C GLU A 22 16.79 33.27 37.34
N PRO A 23 17.74 32.33 37.24
CA PRO A 23 17.60 31.01 37.83
C PRO A 23 17.43 31.14 39.35
N LYS A 24 16.31 30.63 39.87
CA LYS A 24 15.99 30.63 41.32
C LYS A 24 17.17 30.08 42.12
N LYS A 25 17.75 30.92 43.01
CA LYS A 25 18.73 30.49 44.01
C LYS A 25 18.05 29.49 44.95
N ILE A 26 18.44 28.23 44.85
CA ILE A 26 17.96 27.15 45.73
C ILE A 26 18.51 27.41 47.13
N MET A 27 17.63 27.69 48.09
CA MET A 27 17.98 27.72 49.50
C MET A 27 18.07 26.29 50.03
N SER A 28 19.11 25.99 50.81
CA SER A 28 19.44 24.64 51.27
C SER A 28 18.40 23.97 52.18
N ASP A 29 17.43 24.74 52.70
CA ASP A 29 16.37 24.27 53.60
C ASP A 29 15.04 23.96 52.90
N GLU A 30 14.95 24.07 51.57
CA GLU A 30 13.75 23.63 50.86
C GLU A 30 13.69 22.09 50.80
N PRO A 31 12.56 21.45 51.19
CA PRO A 31 12.44 20.01 51.11
C PRO A 31 12.62 19.57 49.66
N ALA A 32 13.53 18.61 49.43
CA ALA A 32 13.86 18.12 48.11
C ALA A 32 12.59 17.85 47.29
N ALA A 33 12.47 18.50 46.14
CA ALA A 33 11.30 18.39 45.28
C ALA A 33 10.96 16.91 45.07
N LYS A 34 9.74 16.50 45.46
CA LYS A 34 9.28 15.13 45.29
C LYS A 34 9.41 14.78 43.81
N LYS A 35 10.28 13.81 43.49
CA LYS A 35 10.43 13.31 42.12
C LYS A 35 9.04 12.98 41.58
N ILE A 36 8.67 13.62 40.47
CA ILE A 36 7.37 13.44 39.85
C ILE A 36 7.23 11.95 39.54
N LYS A 37 6.19 11.32 40.12
CA LYS A 37 6.02 9.88 40.04
C LYS A 37 5.61 9.47 38.62
N TRP A 38 6.30 8.48 38.08
CA TRP A 38 5.90 7.80 36.85
C TRP A 38 4.58 7.03 37.08
N VAL A 39 3.45 7.63 36.69
CA VAL A 39 2.10 7.08 36.90
C VAL A 39 1.76 6.00 35.86
N ASN A 40 1.95 6.30 34.56
CA ASN A 40 1.57 5.38 33.49
C ASN A 40 2.69 4.38 33.15
N LYS A 41 2.74 3.25 33.84
CA LYS A 41 3.81 2.26 33.67
C LYS A 41 3.61 1.34 32.46
N GLN A 42 3.71 1.89 31.24
CA GLN A 42 3.66 1.07 30.03
C GLN A 42 5.04 0.50 29.69
N ARG A 43 5.04 -0.76 29.27
CA ARG A 43 6.22 -1.50 28.80
C ARG A 43 5.79 -2.35 27.62
N VAL A 44 6.52 -2.22 26.52
CA VAL A 44 6.20 -2.88 25.25
C VAL A 44 7.26 -3.94 24.96
N LEU A 45 6.85 -5.20 24.86
CA LEU A 45 7.71 -6.28 24.42
C LEU A 45 7.82 -6.24 22.89
N ILE A 46 9.04 -6.19 22.34
CA ILE A 46 9.27 -6.18 20.89
C ILE A 46 10.16 -7.35 20.52
N PHE A 47 9.62 -8.27 19.72
CA PHE A 47 10.34 -9.45 19.26
C PHE A 47 9.70 -10.03 17.99
N ALA A 48 10.35 -11.06 17.44
CA ALA A 48 9.98 -11.63 16.16
C ALA A 48 9.98 -13.15 16.20
N THR A 49 9.20 -13.76 15.30
CA THR A 49 9.35 -15.18 14.98
C THR A 49 10.61 -15.41 14.15
N ARG A 50 11.10 -16.65 14.11
CA ARG A 50 12.08 -17.06 13.09
C ARG A 50 11.51 -16.87 11.68
N GLY A 51 12.38 -16.57 10.70
CA GLY A 51 11.99 -16.39 9.30
C GLY A 51 11.74 -14.95 8.84
N ILE A 52 12.12 -13.94 9.62
CA ILE A 52 12.08 -12.53 9.18
C ILE A 52 13.21 -12.18 8.20
N ASN A 53 12.93 -11.28 7.25
CA ASN A 53 13.89 -10.78 6.26
C ASN A 53 14.87 -9.75 6.89
N HIS A 54 15.95 -9.41 6.17
CA HIS A 54 16.87 -8.34 6.53
C HIS A 54 16.16 -6.99 6.72
N ARG A 55 15.31 -6.57 5.77
CA ARG A 55 14.53 -5.32 5.89
C ARG A 55 13.63 -5.29 7.13
N HIS A 56 13.03 -6.44 7.47
CA HIS A 56 12.14 -6.56 8.63
C HIS A 56 12.92 -6.46 9.95
N ARG A 57 14.18 -6.91 9.98
CA ARG A 57 15.08 -6.74 11.14
C ARG A 57 15.39 -5.28 11.39
N HIS A 58 15.75 -4.54 10.35
CA HIS A 58 15.99 -3.10 10.44
C HIS A 58 14.75 -2.35 10.92
N LEU A 59 13.57 -2.64 10.35
CA LEU A 59 12.31 -2.05 10.84
C LEU A 59 12.07 -2.34 12.34
N MET A 60 12.29 -3.57 12.79
CA MET A 60 12.14 -3.94 14.19
C MET A 60 13.13 -3.18 15.08
N ASP A 61 14.39 -3.02 14.64
CA ASP A 61 15.42 -2.31 15.39
C ASP A 61 15.20 -0.79 15.38
N ASP A 62 14.62 -0.23 14.32
CA ASP A 62 14.19 1.16 14.25
C ASP A 62 13.07 1.44 15.25
N LEU A 63 12.06 0.56 15.37
CA LEU A 63 11.03 0.69 16.41
C LEU A 63 11.60 0.60 17.83
N LYS A 64 12.63 -0.25 18.06
CA LYS A 64 13.31 -0.30 19.36
C LYS A 64 14.07 0.99 19.67
N LYS A 65 14.71 1.61 18.67
CA LYS A 65 15.39 2.90 18.87
C LYS A 65 14.41 4.02 19.21
N LEU A 66 13.25 4.02 18.54
CA LEU A 66 12.20 5.01 18.72
C LEU A 66 11.50 4.94 20.08
N MET A 67 11.16 3.74 20.57
CA MET A 67 10.40 3.58 21.81
C MET A 67 11.31 3.32 23.03
N PRO A 68 11.48 4.25 23.98
CA PRO A 68 12.34 4.04 25.14
C PRO A 68 11.80 3.00 26.15
N HIS A 69 10.48 2.77 26.16
CA HIS A 69 9.78 1.80 27.00
C HIS A 69 9.75 0.39 26.39
N HIS A 70 10.50 0.14 25.31
CA HIS A 70 10.62 -1.19 24.74
C HIS A 70 11.45 -2.15 25.63
N ARG A 71 11.13 -3.43 25.53
CA ARG A 71 11.93 -4.54 26.04
C ARG A 71 12.19 -5.52 24.89
N PRO A 72 13.46 -5.78 24.51
CA PRO A 72 13.78 -6.76 23.50
C PRO A 72 13.68 -8.18 24.06
N GLU A 73 13.21 -9.12 23.26
CA GLU A 73 13.25 -10.56 23.56
C GLU A 73 13.96 -11.33 22.44
N CYS A 74 14.43 -12.53 22.76
CA CYS A 74 14.91 -13.49 21.77
C CYS A 74 13.79 -13.88 20.79
N LYS A 75 14.20 -14.34 19.60
CA LYS A 75 13.23 -14.75 18.57
C LYS A 75 12.51 -16.04 18.97
N MET A 76 11.19 -16.04 18.90
CA MET A 76 10.40 -17.23 19.17
C MET A 76 10.39 -18.20 17.98
N GLU A 77 10.21 -19.48 18.28
CA GLU A 77 9.93 -20.48 17.26
C GLU A 77 8.53 -20.32 16.69
N ARG A 78 8.31 -20.82 15.47
CA ARG A 78 7.03 -20.67 14.79
C ARG A 78 6.08 -21.78 15.24
N THR A 79 5.32 -21.52 16.30
CA THR A 79 4.27 -22.41 16.81
C THR A 79 2.88 -21.93 16.39
N LYS A 80 1.89 -22.81 16.46
CA LYS A 80 0.48 -22.46 16.22
C LYS A 80 -0.13 -21.71 17.41
N ASN A 81 0.35 -21.98 18.63
CA ASN A 81 -0.16 -21.38 19.85
C ASN A 81 0.60 -20.09 20.17
N LEU A 82 -0.06 -18.95 19.95
CA LEU A 82 0.49 -17.63 20.24
C LEU A 82 0.28 -17.18 21.70
N GLN A 83 -0.40 -17.97 22.51
CA GLN A 83 -0.58 -17.71 23.95
C GLN A 83 0.74 -17.70 24.74
N VAL A 84 1.78 -18.39 24.24
CA VAL A 84 3.15 -18.36 24.79
C VAL A 84 3.70 -16.93 24.90
N VAL A 85 3.24 -16.03 24.04
CA VAL A 85 3.63 -14.61 24.11
C VAL A 85 3.17 -13.94 25.40
N ASN A 86 2.03 -14.35 25.96
CA ASN A 86 1.52 -13.81 27.22
C ASN A 86 2.44 -14.19 28.39
N GLU A 87 2.96 -15.43 28.40
CA GLU A 87 3.93 -15.90 29.40
C GLU A 87 5.25 -15.14 29.30
N MET A 88 5.77 -14.95 28.08
CA MET A 88 6.98 -14.15 27.83
C MET A 88 6.81 -12.70 28.33
N CYS A 89 5.64 -12.11 28.09
CA CYS A 89 5.31 -10.78 28.62
C CYS A 89 5.21 -10.77 30.15
N GLY A 90 4.67 -11.82 30.77
CA GLY A 90 4.64 -11.99 32.22
C GLY A 90 6.04 -12.03 32.83
N MET A 91 6.95 -12.83 32.27
CA MET A 91 8.35 -12.93 32.72
C MET A 91 9.10 -11.60 32.64
N ARG A 92 8.83 -10.79 31.59
CA ARG A 92 9.44 -9.47 31.39
C ARG A 92 8.64 -8.33 32.00
N ASN A 93 7.52 -8.62 32.65
CA ASN A 93 6.57 -7.67 33.19
C ASN A 93 6.19 -6.56 32.18
N CYS A 94 5.71 -6.99 31.01
CA CYS A 94 5.29 -6.14 29.90
C CYS A 94 3.76 -6.14 29.76
N ASN A 95 3.17 -4.97 29.54
CA ASN A 95 1.72 -4.81 29.44
C ASN A 95 1.24 -4.87 27.98
N LYS A 96 2.17 -4.70 27.03
CA LYS A 96 1.92 -4.58 25.60
C LYS A 96 2.92 -5.44 24.85
N ALA A 97 2.51 -5.96 23.70
CA ALA A 97 3.38 -6.76 22.85
C ALA A 97 3.28 -6.34 21.38
N ILE A 98 4.44 -6.31 20.73
CA ILE A 98 4.61 -6.23 19.28
C ILE A 98 5.33 -7.51 18.84
N LEU A 99 4.62 -8.37 18.13
CA LEU A 99 5.17 -9.58 17.55
C LEU A 99 5.27 -9.45 16.03
N PHE A 100 6.49 -9.56 15.51
CA PHE A 100 6.75 -9.67 14.08
C PHE A 100 6.71 -11.13 13.63
N GLU A 101 5.68 -11.51 12.86
CA GLU A 101 5.52 -12.84 12.29
C GLU A 101 5.99 -12.85 10.82
N GLY A 102 7.16 -13.45 10.56
CA GLY A 102 7.69 -13.62 9.21
C GLY A 102 7.13 -14.87 8.53
N ARG A 103 6.55 -14.74 7.32
CA ARG A 103 6.09 -15.87 6.50
C ARG A 103 6.87 -15.93 5.19
N LYS A 104 7.34 -17.14 4.84
CA LYS A 104 8.12 -17.41 3.61
C LYS A 104 9.31 -16.46 3.38
N LYS A 105 9.85 -15.84 4.45
CA LYS A 105 10.90 -14.80 4.41
C LYS A 105 10.58 -13.56 3.55
N PHE A 106 9.33 -13.41 3.10
CA PHE A 106 8.92 -12.33 2.20
C PHE A 106 7.77 -11.53 2.80
N ASP A 107 6.73 -12.20 3.31
CA ASP A 107 5.57 -11.53 3.88
C ASP A 107 5.82 -11.25 5.38
N LEU A 108 5.47 -10.04 5.84
CA LEU A 108 5.58 -9.64 7.24
C LEU A 108 4.20 -9.37 7.82
N TYR A 109 3.87 -10.08 8.89
CA TYR A 109 2.71 -9.77 9.71
C TYR A 109 3.18 -9.18 11.02
N VAL A 110 2.39 -8.28 11.57
CA VAL A 110 2.60 -7.76 12.92
C VAL A 110 1.35 -7.94 13.74
N TRP A 111 1.55 -8.31 14.99
CA TRP A 111 0.53 -8.35 16.00
C TRP A 111 0.78 -7.24 17.01
N PHE A 112 -0.25 -6.45 17.26
CA PHE A 112 -0.30 -5.48 18.33
C PHE A 112 -1.28 -6.01 19.37
N ALA A 113 -0.84 -6.14 20.62
CA ALA A 113 -1.67 -6.72 21.66
C ALA A 113 -1.49 -6.03 23.01
N ASN A 114 -2.61 -5.92 23.72
CA ASN A 114 -2.65 -5.66 25.14
C ASN A 114 -2.62 -6.99 25.90
N VAL A 115 -1.64 -7.16 26.79
CA VAL A 115 -1.42 -8.41 27.52
C VAL A 115 -1.74 -8.19 29.00
N PRO A 116 -2.42 -9.12 29.70
CA PRO A 116 -2.95 -10.42 29.24
C PRO A 116 -4.37 -10.38 28.66
N THR A 117 -5.13 -9.33 28.94
CA THR A 117 -6.58 -9.30 28.74
C THR A 117 -7.01 -9.20 27.26
N GLY A 118 -6.18 -8.64 26.38
CA GLY A 118 -6.57 -8.21 25.03
C GLY A 118 -6.97 -6.72 25.00
N PRO A 119 -7.33 -6.16 23.84
CA PRO A 119 -7.51 -6.79 22.53
C PRO A 119 -6.18 -7.06 21.80
N SER A 120 -6.23 -7.83 20.74
CA SER A 120 -5.11 -7.98 19.80
C SER A 120 -5.54 -7.76 18.36
N ALA A 121 -4.68 -7.14 17.57
CA ALA A 121 -4.93 -6.83 16.17
C ALA A 121 -3.78 -7.35 15.31
N LYS A 122 -4.15 -8.05 14.24
CA LYS A 122 -3.22 -8.58 13.25
C LYS A 122 -3.20 -7.68 12.02
N PHE A 123 -2.01 -7.30 11.60
CA PHE A 123 -1.76 -6.49 10.41
C PHE A 123 -0.83 -7.23 9.46
N LEU A 124 -1.03 -7.03 8.16
CA LEU A 124 -0.01 -7.25 7.15
C LEU A 124 0.76 -5.94 6.96
N ILE A 125 2.09 -5.99 7.01
CA ILE A 125 2.91 -4.82 6.74
C ILE A 125 3.27 -4.78 5.26
N GLU A 126 3.00 -3.65 4.62
CA GLU A 126 3.33 -3.35 3.24
C GLU A 126 4.22 -2.09 3.17
N ASN A 127 4.93 -1.90 2.05
CA ASN A 127 5.71 -0.69 1.74
C ASN A 127 6.66 -0.25 2.87
N ILE A 128 7.51 -1.16 3.33
CA ILE A 128 8.50 -0.91 4.39
C ILE A 128 9.66 -0.10 3.83
N TYR A 129 9.88 1.06 4.43
CA TYR A 129 11.06 1.89 4.27
C TYR A 129 11.69 2.14 5.65
N THR A 130 12.96 1.78 5.80
CA THR A 130 13.68 1.87 7.09
C THR A 130 14.29 3.25 7.29
N MET A 131 14.71 3.60 8.51
CA MET A 131 15.39 4.88 8.78
C MET A 131 16.70 5.04 7.99
N GLY A 132 17.37 3.94 7.64
CA GLY A 132 18.64 3.97 6.90
C GLY A 132 18.51 4.26 5.40
N GLU A 133 17.37 4.73 4.91
CA GLU A 133 17.17 5.04 3.49
C GLU A 133 17.52 6.48 3.14
N LEU A 134 18.15 6.69 1.97
CA LEU A 134 18.73 7.97 1.55
C LEU A 134 17.74 9.15 1.51
N LYS A 135 16.45 8.89 1.34
CA LYS A 135 15.42 9.95 1.22
C LYS A 135 14.98 10.51 2.57
N MET A 136 15.37 9.88 3.68
CA MET A 136 15.01 10.31 5.03
C MET A 136 16.14 11.20 5.58
N THR A 137 15.93 12.52 5.56
CA THR A 137 16.93 13.51 6.00
C THR A 137 16.75 13.96 7.44
N GLY A 138 15.60 13.66 8.06
CA GLY A 138 15.30 14.03 9.43
C GLY A 138 16.04 13.17 10.45
N ASN A 139 16.28 13.73 11.64
CA ASN A 139 16.83 13.03 12.79
C ASN A 139 15.93 13.27 14.02
N CYS A 140 16.01 12.41 15.04
CA CYS A 140 15.37 12.67 16.32
C CYS A 140 16.19 12.17 17.50
N LEU A 141 16.03 12.84 18.65
CA LEU A 141 16.58 12.44 19.93
C LEU A 141 16.08 11.05 20.32
N LYS A 142 17.01 10.19 20.71
CA LYS A 142 16.66 8.85 21.17
C LYS A 142 15.89 8.92 22.49
N GLY A 143 14.65 8.44 22.48
CA GLY A 143 13.80 8.42 23.66
C GLY A 143 13.08 9.74 23.95
N SER A 144 13.08 10.70 23.03
CA SER A 144 12.11 11.80 23.07
C SER A 144 10.68 11.26 23.01
N ARG A 145 9.74 12.04 23.52
CA ARG A 145 8.32 11.67 23.54
C ARG A 145 7.72 12.08 22.19
N PRO A 146 7.15 11.15 21.41
CA PRO A 146 6.49 11.50 20.16
C PRO A 146 5.16 12.18 20.43
N LEU A 147 4.79 13.12 19.58
CA LEU A 147 3.39 13.50 19.40
C LEU A 147 2.71 12.47 18.49
N LEU A 148 1.48 12.08 18.82
CA LEU A 148 0.70 11.16 17.99
C LEU A 148 -0.38 11.95 17.27
N SER A 149 -0.27 12.03 15.95
CA SER A 149 -1.27 12.61 15.06
C SER A 149 -2.08 11.49 14.41
N PHE A 150 -3.40 11.53 14.62
CA PHE A 150 -4.35 10.59 14.02
C PHE A 150 -5.28 11.35 13.10
N ASP A 151 -5.52 10.78 11.93
CA ASP A 151 -6.55 11.23 11.00
C ASP A 151 -7.96 11.14 11.61
N GLU A 152 -8.87 12.01 11.16
CA GLU A 152 -10.25 12.10 11.64
C GLU A 152 -11.03 10.81 11.37
N ASN A 153 -10.69 10.14 10.26
CA ASN A 153 -11.24 8.86 9.84
C ASN A 153 -11.15 7.75 10.91
N PHE A 154 -10.24 7.87 11.87
CA PHE A 154 -10.16 6.91 12.98
C PHE A 154 -11.37 6.95 13.92
N THR A 155 -12.13 8.04 13.91
CA THR A 155 -13.32 8.21 14.75
C THR A 155 -14.59 7.69 14.06
N THR A 156 -14.58 7.60 12.73
CA THR A 156 -15.75 7.25 11.92
C THR A 156 -16.23 5.81 12.16
N HIS A 157 -15.32 4.84 12.23
CA HIS A 157 -15.67 3.43 12.42
C HIS A 157 -15.19 2.89 13.76
N ALA A 158 -16.01 2.08 14.43
CA ALA A 158 -15.71 1.50 15.74
C ALA A 158 -14.40 0.69 15.76
N HIS A 159 -14.11 -0.06 14.70
CA HIS A 159 -12.88 -0.83 14.60
C HIS A 159 -11.65 0.09 14.53
N TYR A 160 -11.72 1.21 13.81
CA TYR A 160 -10.62 2.18 13.80
C TYR A 160 -10.48 2.93 15.13
N SER A 161 -11.59 3.24 15.82
CA SER A 161 -11.53 3.83 17.15
C SER A 161 -10.80 2.93 18.15
N LEU A 162 -11.09 1.62 18.12
CA LEU A 162 -10.35 0.64 18.92
C LEU A 162 -8.86 0.56 18.52
N LEU A 163 -8.55 0.62 17.23
CA LEU A 163 -7.16 0.64 16.76
C LEU A 163 -6.43 1.91 17.17
N LYS A 164 -7.10 3.07 17.17
CA LYS A 164 -6.55 4.35 17.63
C LYS A 164 -6.13 4.25 19.09
N GLU A 165 -6.99 3.72 19.95
CA GLU A 165 -6.68 3.49 21.37
C GLU A 165 -5.50 2.51 21.55
N LEU A 166 -5.53 1.39 20.83
CA LEU A 166 -4.46 0.38 20.88
C LEU A 166 -3.10 0.98 20.46
N LEU A 167 -3.06 1.70 19.35
CA LEU A 167 -1.84 2.33 18.82
C LEU A 167 -1.36 3.45 19.74
N THR A 168 -2.26 4.25 20.32
CA THR A 168 -1.94 5.29 21.30
C THR A 168 -1.21 4.71 22.51
N GLN A 169 -1.68 3.57 23.03
CA GLN A 169 -1.07 2.91 24.18
C GLN A 169 0.26 2.21 23.86
N ILE A 170 0.52 1.85 22.60
CA ILE A 170 1.75 1.17 22.20
C ILE A 170 2.84 2.19 21.86
N PHE A 171 2.54 3.13 20.97
CA PHE A 171 3.49 4.12 20.45
C PHE A 171 3.64 5.34 21.37
N GLY A 172 2.69 5.58 22.27
CA GLY A 172 2.78 6.61 23.29
C GLY A 172 3.89 6.31 24.29
N VAL A 173 4.79 7.28 24.50
CA VAL A 173 5.84 7.19 25.52
C VAL A 173 5.32 7.75 26.84
N PRO A 174 5.31 6.98 27.94
CA PRO A 174 4.87 7.48 29.22
C PRO A 174 5.66 8.71 29.70
N ASN A 175 4.94 9.64 30.33
CA ASN A 175 5.58 10.80 30.93
C ASN A 175 6.48 10.37 32.11
N HIS A 176 7.68 10.94 32.19
CA HIS A 176 8.70 10.60 33.20
C HIS A 176 9.17 9.13 33.18
N HIS A 177 9.15 8.48 32.01
CA HIS A 177 9.81 7.19 31.88
C HIS A 177 11.33 7.35 32.15
N PRO A 178 12.01 6.40 32.81
CA PRO A 178 13.43 6.58 33.19
C PRO A 178 14.39 6.84 32.02
N LYS A 179 14.01 6.45 30.81
CA LYS A 179 14.77 6.66 29.57
C LYS A 179 14.16 7.72 28.64
N SER A 180 13.04 8.36 29.02
CA SER A 180 12.41 9.38 28.19
C SER A 180 13.09 10.72 28.39
N GLN A 181 13.32 11.45 27.30
CA GLN A 181 13.71 12.84 27.34
C GLN A 181 12.47 13.74 27.54
N PRO A 182 12.62 14.93 28.14
CA PRO A 182 11.49 15.83 28.40
C PRO A 182 10.95 16.49 27.13
N PHE A 183 11.79 16.67 26.11
CA PHE A 183 11.46 17.40 24.88
C PHE A 183 10.65 16.57 23.88
N PHE A 184 9.81 17.29 23.11
CA PHE A 184 9.12 16.78 21.93
C PHE A 184 9.92 17.16 20.70
N ASP A 185 10.36 16.17 19.94
CA ASP A 185 11.25 16.36 18.79
C ASP A 185 10.66 15.80 17.49
N HIS A 186 9.72 14.85 17.61
CA HIS A 186 9.14 14.18 16.45
C HIS A 186 7.67 13.83 16.64
N VAL A 187 7.01 13.57 15.51
CA VAL A 187 5.58 13.29 15.39
C VAL A 187 5.38 11.98 14.64
N TYR A 188 4.60 11.07 15.22
CA TYR A 188 4.05 9.92 14.51
C TYR A 188 2.72 10.30 13.90
N THR A 189 2.60 10.11 12.59
CA THR A 189 1.38 10.37 11.86
C THR A 189 0.77 9.06 11.39
N PHE A 190 -0.50 8.84 11.75
CA PHE A 190 -1.32 7.74 11.30
C PHE A 190 -2.42 8.29 10.39
N SER A 191 -2.37 7.95 9.10
CA SER A 191 -3.37 8.36 8.11
C SER A 191 -4.10 7.15 7.54
N ILE A 192 -5.41 7.25 7.34
CA ILE A 192 -6.17 6.16 6.71
C ILE A 192 -6.35 6.51 5.23
N LEU A 193 -5.87 5.62 4.35
CA LEU A 193 -6.06 5.74 2.91
C LEU A 193 -6.25 4.33 2.34
N ASP A 194 -7.30 4.13 1.52
CA ASP A 194 -7.68 2.84 0.94
C ASP A 194 -7.81 1.72 1.98
N ASN A 195 -8.45 2.03 3.12
CA ASN A 195 -8.68 1.14 4.25
C ASN A 195 -7.39 0.60 4.89
N ARG A 196 -6.25 1.25 4.61
CA ARG A 196 -4.93 0.94 5.14
C ARG A 196 -4.44 2.10 5.98
N ILE A 197 -3.69 1.78 7.02
CA ILE A 197 -3.13 2.77 7.94
C ILE A 197 -1.68 3.03 7.52
N TRP A 198 -1.40 4.26 7.14
CA TRP A 198 -0.07 4.73 6.78
C TRP A 198 0.61 5.28 8.01
N PHE A 199 1.78 4.74 8.34
CA PHE A 199 2.64 5.26 9.40
C PHE A 199 3.77 6.08 8.81
N ARG A 200 3.96 7.29 9.34
CA ARG A 200 5.10 8.17 9.04
C ARG A 200 5.64 8.79 10.31
N ASN A 201 6.94 9.08 10.31
CA ASN A 201 7.64 9.72 11.40
C ASN A 201 8.35 10.99 10.89
N PHE A 202 8.02 12.13 11.49
CA PHE A 202 8.54 13.44 11.11
C PHE A 202 9.26 14.11 12.27
N GLN A 203 10.41 14.72 11.99
CA GLN A 203 11.11 15.63 12.88
C GLN A 203 10.42 17.00 12.85
N ILE A 204 10.36 17.65 14.01
CA ILE A 204 9.97 19.06 14.14
C ILE A 204 11.26 19.89 14.00
N LEU A 205 11.40 20.63 12.90
CA LEU A 205 12.61 21.41 12.62
C LEU A 205 12.56 22.82 13.23
N THR A 206 11.41 23.48 13.11
CA THR A 206 11.23 24.88 13.49
C THR A 206 9.90 25.02 14.21
N GLU A 207 9.81 25.98 15.13
CA GLU A 207 8.58 26.31 15.84
C GLU A 207 7.43 26.70 14.89
N ASP A 208 7.77 27.19 13.69
CA ASP A 208 6.83 27.51 12.60
C ASP A 208 6.17 26.28 11.93
N GLY A 209 6.49 25.06 12.37
CA GLY A 209 5.85 23.82 11.90
C GLY A 209 6.52 23.16 10.70
N GLY A 210 7.78 23.49 10.41
CA GLY A 210 8.58 22.78 9.41
C GLY A 210 8.81 21.31 9.82
N LEU A 211 8.46 20.36 8.95
CA LEU A 211 8.59 18.93 9.19
C LEU A 211 9.56 18.27 8.19
N ALA A 212 10.46 17.44 8.69
CA ALA A 212 11.34 16.59 7.87
C ALA A 212 11.11 15.11 8.15
N GLU A 213 11.11 14.25 7.12
CA GLU A 213 10.86 12.82 7.28
C GLU A 213 12.10 12.10 7.85
N ILE A 214 11.93 11.36 8.96
CA ILE A 214 12.98 10.55 9.62
C ILE A 214 12.86 9.08 9.22
N GLY A 215 11.63 8.59 9.13
CA GLY A 215 11.34 7.15 9.05
C GLY A 215 11.28 6.44 10.42
N PRO A 216 10.92 5.16 10.47
CA PRO A 216 10.55 4.32 9.33
C PRO A 216 9.18 4.69 8.77
N ARG A 217 8.95 4.33 7.51
CA ARG A 217 7.65 4.45 6.84
C ARG A 217 7.16 3.06 6.50
N PHE A 218 5.90 2.78 6.83
CA PHE A 218 5.28 1.51 6.48
C PHE A 218 3.75 1.65 6.46
N VAL A 219 3.11 0.70 5.80
CA VAL A 219 1.66 0.64 5.68
C VAL A 219 1.17 -0.60 6.44
N LEU A 220 0.22 -0.39 7.34
CA LEU A 220 -0.48 -1.43 8.08
C LEU A 220 -1.79 -1.72 7.36
N ASN A 221 -1.94 -2.93 6.85
CA ASN A 221 -3.17 -3.44 6.29
C ASN A 221 -3.88 -4.31 7.35
N PRO A 222 -4.97 -3.84 7.98
CA PRO A 222 -5.67 -4.59 9.02
C PRO A 222 -6.19 -5.93 8.49
N VAL A 223 -5.93 -7.02 9.20
CA VAL A 223 -6.38 -8.36 8.83
C VAL A 223 -7.58 -8.74 9.67
N LYS A 224 -7.36 -8.88 10.99
CA LYS A 224 -8.36 -9.31 11.97
C LYS A 224 -8.09 -8.64 13.31
N ILE A 225 -9.15 -8.40 14.06
CA ILE A 225 -9.12 -7.92 15.44
C ILE A 225 -9.74 -9.00 16.32
N PHE A 226 -9.07 -9.32 17.43
CA PHE A 226 -9.46 -10.33 18.39
C PHE A 226 -9.78 -9.67 19.73
N ALA A 227 -10.75 -10.24 20.45
CA ALA A 227 -11.13 -9.78 21.78
C ALA A 227 -10.02 -10.01 22.81
N GLY A 228 -9.33 -11.14 22.70
CA GLY A 228 -8.26 -11.54 23.62
C GLY A 228 -6.87 -11.20 23.13
N SER A 229 -5.89 -11.42 24.02
CA SER A 229 -4.47 -11.36 23.67
C SER A 229 -4.04 -12.62 22.92
N PHE A 230 -3.68 -12.47 21.64
CA PHE A 230 -3.17 -13.55 20.77
C PHE A 230 -4.10 -14.77 20.66
N GLY A 231 -5.41 -14.56 20.78
CA GLY A 231 -6.43 -15.60 20.71
C GLY A 231 -7.83 -15.07 21.01
N ASN A 232 -8.75 -15.98 21.34
CA ASN A 232 -10.18 -15.75 21.55
C ASN A 232 -10.94 -15.36 20.26
N ASP A 233 -12.19 -14.94 20.44
CA ASP A 233 -13.11 -14.64 19.37
C ASP A 233 -12.65 -13.46 18.52
N THR A 234 -12.96 -13.55 17.23
CA THR A 234 -12.69 -12.48 16.26
C THR A 234 -13.79 -11.43 16.38
N LEU A 235 -13.43 -10.23 16.82
CA LEU A 235 -14.36 -9.09 16.90
C LEU A 235 -14.66 -8.51 15.52
N TRP A 236 -13.64 -8.49 14.65
CA TRP A 236 -13.75 -7.91 13.33
C TRP A 236 -12.79 -8.59 12.36
N ASP A 237 -13.27 -8.86 11.15
CA ASP A 237 -12.51 -9.42 10.03
C ASP A 237 -12.58 -8.43 8.87
N ASN A 238 -11.44 -8.15 8.22
CA ASN A 238 -11.40 -7.20 7.12
C ASN A 238 -11.90 -7.87 5.83
N PRO A 239 -13.06 -7.46 5.26
CA PRO A 239 -13.58 -8.04 4.03
C PRO A 239 -12.71 -7.74 2.80
N HIS A 240 -11.95 -6.63 2.82
CA HIS A 240 -11.10 -6.21 1.70
C HIS A 240 -9.70 -6.84 1.75
N TYR A 241 -9.36 -7.53 2.83
CA TYR A 241 -8.05 -8.12 2.98
C TYR A 241 -7.89 -9.38 2.11
N ILE A 242 -6.86 -9.38 1.26
CA ILE A 242 -6.42 -10.55 0.50
C ILE A 242 -5.02 -10.91 0.95
N SER A 243 -4.82 -12.16 1.38
CA SER A 243 -3.48 -12.60 1.76
C SER A 243 -2.52 -12.59 0.56
N PRO A 244 -1.25 -12.22 0.74
CA PRO A 244 -0.26 -12.22 -0.34
C PRO A 244 -0.12 -13.59 -1.01
N ALA A 245 -0.30 -14.68 -0.25
CA ALA A 245 -0.33 -16.03 -0.80
C ALA A 245 -1.51 -16.24 -1.77
N LYS A 246 -2.72 -15.83 -1.39
CA LYS A 246 -3.92 -15.92 -2.23
C LYS A 246 -3.81 -14.99 -3.44
N TYR A 247 -3.26 -13.78 -3.25
CA TYR A 247 -3.00 -12.85 -4.34
C TYR A 247 -2.04 -13.47 -5.39
N ARG A 248 -0.89 -14.00 -4.96
CA ARG A 248 0.05 -14.70 -5.85
C ARG A 248 -0.59 -15.90 -6.54
N GLN A 249 -1.38 -16.71 -5.83
CA GLN A 249 -2.11 -17.83 -6.42
C GLN A 249 -3.09 -17.37 -7.50
N SER A 250 -3.78 -16.24 -7.30
CA SER A 250 -4.69 -15.68 -8.29
C SER A 250 -3.96 -15.23 -9.57
N LEU A 251 -2.76 -14.66 -9.43
CA LEU A 251 -1.92 -14.28 -10.57
C LEU A 251 -1.43 -15.51 -11.34
N THR A 252 -0.99 -16.55 -10.62
CA THR A 252 -0.59 -17.82 -11.24
C THR A 252 -1.77 -18.49 -11.95
N LYS A 253 -2.97 -18.50 -11.36
CA LYS A 253 -4.18 -19.06 -11.99
C LYS A 253 -4.58 -18.29 -13.25
N LYS A 254 -4.54 -16.95 -13.22
CA LYS A 254 -4.75 -16.11 -14.41
C LYS A 254 -3.71 -16.38 -15.50
N ALA A 255 -2.47 -16.64 -15.13
CA ALA A 255 -1.40 -16.99 -16.07
C ALA A 255 -1.57 -18.41 -16.65
N ALA A 256 -2.01 -19.38 -15.86
CA ALA A 256 -2.26 -20.76 -16.31
C ALA A 256 -3.35 -20.82 -17.38
N ASN A 257 -4.43 -20.04 -17.20
CA ASN A 257 -5.51 -19.95 -18.18
C ASN A 257 -5.06 -19.38 -19.53
N LYS A 258 -3.91 -18.71 -19.63
CA LYS A 258 -3.41 -18.19 -20.92
C LYS A 258 -3.14 -19.31 -21.94
N TYR A 259 -2.68 -20.47 -21.49
CA TYR A 259 -2.45 -21.61 -22.38
C TYR A 259 -3.78 -22.17 -22.89
N ILE A 260 -4.74 -22.39 -21.98
CA ILE A 260 -6.09 -22.86 -22.32
C ILE A 260 -6.76 -21.88 -23.28
N ASN A 261 -6.76 -20.58 -22.96
CA ASN A 261 -7.31 -19.54 -23.82
C ASN A 261 -6.64 -19.52 -25.20
N ARG A 262 -5.34 -19.81 -25.31
CA ARG A 262 -4.65 -19.88 -26.62
C ARG A 262 -5.13 -21.09 -27.43
N VAL A 263 -5.32 -22.24 -26.79
CA VAL A 263 -5.84 -23.44 -27.44
C VAL A 263 -7.29 -23.22 -27.87
N GLU A 264 -8.12 -22.65 -26.99
CA GLU A 264 -9.51 -22.27 -27.30
C GLU A 264 -9.59 -21.26 -28.44
N GLN A 265 -8.74 -20.22 -28.44
CA GLN A 265 -8.66 -19.26 -29.53
C GLN A 265 -8.26 -19.91 -30.85
N LYS A 266 -7.31 -20.86 -30.83
CA LYS A 266 -6.91 -21.60 -32.03
C LYS A 266 -8.06 -22.47 -32.56
N MET A 267 -8.74 -23.20 -31.68
CA MET A 267 -9.91 -24.00 -32.05
C MET A 267 -11.07 -23.14 -32.56
N ALA A 268 -11.33 -21.99 -31.92
CA ALA A 268 -12.34 -21.04 -32.39
C ALA A 268 -11.97 -20.42 -33.73
N GLN A 269 -10.69 -20.13 -33.98
CA GLN A 269 -10.21 -19.65 -35.27
C GLN A 269 -10.38 -20.73 -36.35
N GLU A 270 -10.06 -21.99 -36.06
CA GLU A 270 -10.25 -23.11 -36.99
C GLU A 270 -11.75 -23.33 -37.28
N ALA A 271 -12.61 -23.28 -36.27
CA ALA A 271 -14.06 -23.42 -36.43
C ALA A 271 -14.70 -22.25 -37.20
N ASN A 272 -14.24 -21.02 -36.98
CA ASN A 272 -14.72 -19.84 -37.67
C ASN A 272 -14.04 -19.62 -39.03
N LYS A 273 -13.05 -20.44 -39.40
CA LYS A 273 -12.39 -20.33 -40.69
C LYS A 273 -13.40 -20.76 -41.76
N PRO A 274 -13.82 -19.86 -42.67
CA PRO A 274 -14.74 -20.24 -43.71
C PRO A 274 -14.05 -21.24 -44.65
N HIS A 275 -14.80 -22.26 -45.11
CA HIS A 275 -14.29 -23.26 -46.04
C HIS A 275 -13.83 -22.63 -47.36
N GLU A 276 -14.55 -21.59 -47.80
CA GLU A 276 -14.16 -20.74 -48.92
C GLU A 276 -13.70 -19.39 -48.38
N SER A 277 -12.49 -18.96 -48.74
CA SER A 277 -11.91 -17.71 -48.25
C SER A 277 -12.66 -16.48 -48.79
N TYR A 278 -12.93 -16.48 -50.10
CA TYR A 278 -13.65 -15.45 -50.82
C TYR A 278 -14.38 -16.15 -51.99
N ALA A 279 -15.52 -15.62 -52.42
CA ALA A 279 -16.05 -15.98 -53.73
C ALA A 279 -15.02 -15.51 -54.78
N LEU A 280 -14.32 -16.44 -55.43
CA LEU A 280 -13.42 -16.12 -56.53
C LEU A 280 -14.27 -15.46 -57.63
N ASN A 281 -13.74 -14.41 -58.26
CA ASN A 281 -14.44 -13.84 -59.41
C ASN A 281 -14.53 -14.95 -60.47
N PRO A 282 -15.68 -15.13 -61.14
CA PRO A 282 -15.83 -16.14 -62.19
C PRO A 282 -14.78 -16.02 -63.32
N ILE A 283 -14.21 -14.83 -63.49
CA ILE A 283 -13.17 -14.49 -64.48
C ILE A 283 -11.78 -15.02 -64.07
N ASP A 284 -11.53 -15.24 -62.77
CA ASP A 284 -10.23 -15.72 -62.27
C ASP A 284 -9.93 -17.17 -62.70
N GLU A 285 -10.97 -17.92 -63.10
CA GLU A 285 -10.79 -19.25 -63.69
C GLU A 285 -10.02 -19.18 -65.02
N ILE A 286 -10.10 -18.08 -65.78
CA ILE A 286 -9.42 -17.90 -67.07
C ILE A 286 -7.90 -18.01 -66.93
N PHE A 287 -7.36 -17.63 -65.77
CA PHE A 287 -5.91 -17.57 -65.53
C PHE A 287 -5.33 -18.85 -64.89
N LYS A 288 -6.16 -19.86 -64.60
CA LYS A 288 -5.69 -21.16 -64.08
C LYS A 288 -5.37 -22.14 -65.23
N GLY A 289 -4.10 -22.51 -65.42
CA GLY A 289 -3.66 -23.47 -66.44
C GLY A 289 -2.81 -22.84 -67.56
N ASP A 290 -2.61 -23.58 -68.65
CA ASP A 290 -1.84 -23.08 -69.81
C ASP A 290 -2.67 -22.08 -70.63
N LEU A 291 -2.16 -20.86 -70.76
CA LEU A 291 -2.86 -19.72 -71.38
C LEU A 291 -3.24 -19.97 -72.85
N LEU A 292 -2.43 -20.76 -73.55
CA LEU A 292 -2.54 -20.99 -74.99
C LEU A 292 -3.66 -21.98 -75.35
N GLU A 293 -3.90 -22.97 -74.50
CA GLU A 293 -4.99 -23.93 -74.67
C GLU A 293 -6.33 -23.28 -74.33
N LYS A 294 -6.37 -22.48 -73.26
CA LYS A 294 -7.57 -21.73 -72.88
C LYS A 294 -7.97 -20.66 -73.90
N ALA A 295 -6.99 -19.98 -74.49
CA ALA A 295 -7.27 -19.02 -75.57
C ALA A 295 -7.99 -19.70 -76.74
N LYS A 296 -7.53 -20.90 -77.13
CA LYS A 296 -8.18 -21.70 -78.19
C LYS A 296 -9.58 -22.15 -77.81
N GLU A 297 -9.80 -22.64 -76.58
CA GLU A 297 -11.15 -23.00 -76.12
C GLU A 297 -12.12 -21.82 -76.10
N ILE A 298 -11.64 -20.61 -75.77
CA ILE A 298 -12.45 -19.40 -75.77
C ILE A 298 -12.79 -18.99 -77.21
N GLU A 299 -11.82 -19.08 -78.13
CA GLU A 299 -11.99 -18.80 -79.55
C GLU A 299 -12.99 -19.76 -80.20
N GLU A 300 -12.90 -21.06 -79.91
CA GLU A 300 -13.87 -22.07 -80.37
C GLU A 300 -15.29 -21.82 -79.82
N LYS A 301 -15.41 -21.41 -78.56
CA LYS A 301 -16.71 -21.06 -77.95
C LYS A 301 -17.32 -19.81 -78.56
N LEU A 302 -16.51 -18.79 -78.86
CA LEU A 302 -16.95 -17.57 -79.54
C LEU A 302 -17.45 -17.87 -80.96
N GLU A 303 -16.70 -18.66 -81.73
CA GLU A 303 -17.13 -19.08 -83.06
C GLU A 303 -18.44 -19.87 -83.03
N ALA A 304 -18.61 -20.76 -82.05
CA ALA A 304 -19.85 -21.52 -81.88
C ALA A 304 -21.04 -20.60 -81.53
N PHE A 305 -20.81 -19.57 -80.71
CA PHE A 305 -21.83 -18.59 -80.34
C PHE A 305 -22.24 -17.73 -81.54
N ASP A 306 -21.29 -17.23 -82.33
CA ASP A 306 -21.54 -16.44 -83.54
C ASP A 306 -22.28 -17.25 -84.61
N LYS A 307 -21.96 -18.54 -84.75
CA LYS A 307 -22.71 -19.47 -85.62
C LYS A 307 -24.15 -19.63 -85.13
N SER A 308 -24.37 -19.77 -83.83
CA SER A 308 -25.73 -19.90 -83.26
C SER A 308 -26.58 -18.63 -83.40
N GLU A 309 -26.01 -17.44 -83.15
CA GLU A 309 -26.72 -16.17 -83.36
C GLU A 309 -27.06 -15.93 -84.83
N ASN A 310 -26.16 -16.28 -85.74
CA ASN A 310 -26.42 -16.14 -87.17
C ASN A 310 -27.54 -17.07 -87.63
N VAL A 311 -27.61 -18.31 -87.11
CA VAL A 311 -28.72 -19.24 -87.38
C VAL A 311 -30.04 -18.71 -86.81
N GLU A 312 -30.04 -18.11 -85.61
CA GLU A 312 -31.24 -17.46 -85.05
C GLU A 312 -31.69 -16.23 -85.84
N LYS A 313 -30.75 -15.41 -86.34
CA LYS A 313 -31.05 -14.25 -87.20
C LYS A 313 -31.60 -14.70 -88.56
N ILE A 314 -31.06 -15.75 -89.16
CA ILE A 314 -31.53 -16.31 -90.43
C ILE A 314 -32.94 -16.91 -90.28
N THR A 315 -33.19 -17.65 -89.19
CA THR A 315 -34.52 -18.24 -88.93
C THR A 315 -35.58 -17.16 -88.63
N LYS A 316 -35.24 -16.08 -87.92
CA LYS A 316 -36.14 -14.92 -87.72
C LYS A 316 -36.43 -14.21 -89.05
N LYS A 317 -35.42 -13.99 -89.90
CA LYS A 317 -35.58 -13.33 -91.20
C LYS A 317 -36.41 -14.16 -92.19
N ASN A 318 -36.27 -15.49 -92.16
CA ASN A 318 -37.09 -16.40 -92.97
C ASN A 318 -38.55 -16.44 -92.49
N LYS A 319 -38.81 -16.37 -91.18
CA LYS A 319 -40.18 -16.23 -90.65
C LYS A 319 -40.83 -14.91 -91.09
N GLU A 320 -40.10 -13.79 -91.06
CA GLU A 320 -40.62 -12.50 -91.55
C GLU A 320 -40.88 -12.49 -93.06
N TYR A 321 -40.05 -13.16 -93.86
CA TYR A 321 -40.27 -13.30 -95.31
C TYR A 321 -41.52 -14.12 -95.63
N ILE A 322 -41.74 -15.23 -94.94
CA ILE A 322 -42.92 -16.10 -95.13
C ILE A 322 -44.21 -15.35 -94.75
N LEU A 323 -44.18 -14.50 -93.71
CA LEU A 323 -45.31 -13.66 -93.31
C LEU A 323 -45.61 -12.54 -94.33
N LYS A 324 -44.62 -12.02 -95.05
CA LYS A 324 -44.80 -10.98 -96.09
C LYS A 324 -45.21 -11.52 -97.46
N SER A 325 -44.93 -12.79 -97.77
CA SER A 325 -45.30 -13.42 -99.05
C SER A 325 -46.69 -14.07 -99.06
N GLY A 326 -47.43 -14.02 -97.94
CA GLY A 326 -48.76 -14.60 -97.78
C GLY A 326 -49.89 -13.58 -97.59
N SER A 327 -49.70 -12.32 -98.02
CA SER A 327 -50.71 -11.24 -97.98
C SER A 327 -50.95 -10.65 -99.36
#